data_AF-A0A2D9M3S0-F1
#
_entry.id   AF-A0A2D9M3S0-F1
#
_cell.length_a   1.000
_cell.length_b   1.000
_cell.length_c   1.000
_cell.angle_alpha   90.00
_cell.angle_beta   90.00
_cell.angle_gamma   90.00
#
_symmetry.space_group_name_H-M   'P 1'
#
loop_
_entity.id
_entity.type
_entity.pdbx_description
1 polymer ?
#
loop_
_entity_poly.entity_id
_entity_poly.type
_entity_poly.pdbx_seq_one_letter_code
_entity_poly.pdbx_strand_id
1 'polypeptide(L)'
;VHTLVLSGVGIGVALLVRHELVLISLPIALWLALESWPDWRRALRQISMVATPAVVAVMITGYYNWIRFGNVFDTGYLRDHTAGFSSVFEGALGLLFSPGGSFFLYSPLLILGIVALYELTRHDRNLGILLGGVSLVMFCFYASLEHWDADRSYGPRYLLPLAPMLCLPLVRWFACSTGDVRRRAVIIGLALSFMVQLPGVLVDFSKVGNTPEIGYQTREVRRWQWPSSSFALNVKAASVAVPANFRFLTGIDPSPPREPAVGLARDYSSQFSYSLDFWWVYLFFLTTVSGTTSLLLGIASLGSAGALLLLLRRAVIHLD
;
A
#
# COMPACT_ATOMS: atom_id res chain seq x y z
N VAL A 1 7.35 -28.51 -9.32
CA VAL A 1 7.47 -27.84 -10.65
C VAL A 1 6.34 -26.83 -10.85
N HIS A 2 5.06 -27.24 -10.76
CA HIS A 2 3.92 -26.33 -10.91
C HIS A 2 4.01 -25.07 -10.03
N THR A 3 4.34 -25.20 -8.74
CA THR A 3 4.49 -24.04 -7.84
C THR A 3 5.54 -23.04 -8.30
N LEU A 4 6.71 -23.51 -8.77
CA LEU A 4 7.79 -22.63 -9.23
C LEU A 4 7.40 -21.88 -10.51
N VAL A 5 6.73 -22.56 -11.44
CA VAL A 5 6.22 -21.93 -12.66
C VAL A 5 5.17 -20.89 -12.31
N LEU A 6 4.23 -21.20 -11.41
CA LEU A 6 3.23 -20.25 -10.91
C LEU A 6 3.87 -19.05 -10.20
N SER A 7 4.91 -19.26 -9.40
CA SER A 7 5.70 -18.16 -8.81
C SER A 7 6.34 -17.29 -9.89
N GLY A 8 6.94 -17.91 -10.93
CA GLY A 8 7.48 -17.19 -12.08
C GLY A 8 6.44 -16.36 -12.82
N VAL A 9 5.24 -16.92 -13.05
CA VAL A 9 4.10 -16.21 -13.63
C VAL A 9 3.68 -15.05 -12.75
N GLY A 10 3.60 -15.23 -11.43
CA GLY A 10 3.29 -14.18 -10.47
C GLY A 10 4.28 -13.01 -10.53
N ILE A 11 5.59 -13.31 -10.59
CA ILE A 11 6.63 -12.30 -10.80
C ILE A 11 6.44 -11.62 -12.15
N GLY A 12 6.21 -12.38 -13.23
CA GLY A 12 5.97 -11.83 -14.57
C GLY A 12 4.78 -10.85 -14.59
N VAL A 13 3.64 -11.22 -13.99
CA VAL A 13 2.48 -10.33 -13.87
C VAL A 13 2.83 -9.10 -13.05
N ALA A 14 3.58 -9.24 -11.95
CA ALA A 14 4.02 -8.12 -11.15
C ALA A 14 4.88 -7.14 -11.97
N LEU A 15 5.77 -7.63 -12.84
CA LEU A 15 6.60 -6.83 -13.75
C LEU A 15 5.82 -6.07 -14.81
N LEU A 16 4.73 -6.67 -15.31
CA LEU A 16 3.84 -6.01 -16.28
C LEU A 16 3.09 -4.83 -15.65
N VAL A 17 2.90 -4.84 -14.33
CA VAL A 17 2.23 -3.76 -13.60
C VAL A 17 3.24 -2.73 -13.07
N ARG A 18 4.38 -3.18 -12.54
CA ARG A 18 5.42 -2.35 -11.91
C ARG A 18 6.80 -2.87 -12.28
N HIS A 19 7.49 -2.17 -13.18
CA HIS A 19 8.77 -2.58 -13.74
C HIS A 19 9.89 -2.68 -12.69
N GLU A 20 9.84 -1.84 -11.66
CA GLU A 20 10.80 -1.82 -10.54
C GLU A 20 10.77 -3.11 -9.71
N LEU A 21 9.69 -3.89 -9.77
CA LEU A 21 9.62 -5.18 -9.11
C LEU A 21 10.61 -6.20 -9.68
N VAL A 22 11.29 -5.91 -10.80
CA VAL A 22 12.40 -6.73 -11.31
C VAL A 22 13.50 -6.91 -10.28
N LEU A 23 13.69 -5.95 -9.39
CA LEU A 23 14.73 -6.01 -8.37
C LEU A 23 14.46 -7.12 -7.32
N ILE A 24 13.21 -7.57 -7.16
CA ILE A 24 12.89 -8.70 -6.27
C ILE A 24 13.38 -10.05 -6.81
N SER A 25 13.71 -10.12 -8.11
CA SER A 25 14.27 -11.35 -8.72
C SER A 25 15.61 -11.73 -8.09
N LEU A 26 16.39 -10.77 -7.59
CA LEU A 26 17.69 -11.00 -6.95
C LEU A 26 17.56 -11.80 -5.64
N PRO A 27 16.79 -11.37 -4.61
CA PRO A 27 16.62 -12.15 -3.40
C PRO A 27 15.90 -13.49 -3.65
N ILE A 28 15.03 -13.58 -4.66
CA ILE A 28 14.39 -14.85 -5.06
C ILE A 28 15.42 -15.83 -5.64
N ALA A 29 16.27 -15.37 -6.56
CA ALA A 29 17.32 -16.20 -7.15
C ALA A 29 18.34 -16.66 -6.09
N LEU A 30 18.72 -15.75 -5.18
CA LEU A 30 19.58 -16.08 -4.04
C LEU A 30 18.94 -17.15 -3.15
N TRP A 31 17.66 -16.99 -2.79
CA TRP A 31 16.94 -17.97 -2.00
C TRP A 31 16.90 -19.34 -2.67
N LEU A 32 16.56 -19.42 -3.96
CA LEU A 32 16.54 -20.68 -4.71
C LEU A 32 17.92 -21.35 -4.79
N ALA A 33 18.98 -20.55 -4.92
CA ALA A 33 20.35 -21.05 -4.93
C ALA A 33 20.74 -21.64 -3.57
N LEU A 34 20.40 -20.97 -2.47
CA LEU A 34 20.64 -21.45 -1.11
C LEU A 34 19.83 -22.72 -0.79
N GLU A 35 18.57 -22.77 -1.21
CA GLU A 35 17.67 -23.92 -0.98
C GLU A 35 18.08 -25.15 -1.80
N SER A 36 18.75 -24.93 -2.93
CA SER A 36 19.25 -26.00 -3.79
C SER A 36 20.67 -26.43 -3.45
N TRP A 37 21.36 -25.75 -2.53
CA TRP A 37 22.74 -26.07 -2.18
C TRP A 37 22.87 -27.47 -1.57
N PRO A 38 23.90 -28.28 -1.95
CA PRO A 38 25.00 -27.98 -2.87
C PRO A 38 24.75 -28.32 -4.36
N ASP A 39 23.54 -28.72 -4.75
CA ASP A 39 23.20 -29.10 -6.12
C ASP A 39 22.95 -27.89 -7.03
N TRP A 40 24.02 -27.38 -7.64
CA TRP A 40 23.95 -26.24 -8.56
C TRP A 40 23.09 -26.51 -9.82
N ARG A 41 22.98 -27.77 -10.26
CA ARG A 41 22.14 -28.12 -11.43
C ARG A 41 20.67 -27.97 -11.09
N ARG A 42 20.28 -28.39 -9.87
CA ARG A 42 18.95 -28.13 -9.34
C ARG A 42 18.68 -26.64 -9.20
N ALA A 43 19.63 -25.86 -8.68
CA ALA A 43 19.50 -24.40 -8.56
C ALA A 43 19.22 -23.76 -9.94
N LEU A 44 20.04 -24.07 -10.94
CA LEU A 44 19.89 -23.55 -12.30
C LEU A 44 18.54 -23.92 -12.91
N ARG A 45 18.07 -25.16 -12.70
CA ARG A 45 16.76 -25.61 -13.16
C ARG A 45 15.62 -24.84 -12.48
N GLN A 46 15.68 -24.62 -11.17
CA GLN A 46 14.62 -23.89 -10.46
C GLN A 46 14.61 -22.41 -10.83
N ILE A 47 15.79 -21.77 -10.91
CA ILE A 47 15.93 -20.38 -11.32
C ILE A 47 15.41 -20.20 -12.75
N SER A 48 15.76 -21.09 -13.69
CA SER A 48 15.24 -21.01 -15.07
C SER A 48 13.73 -21.19 -15.14
N MET A 49 13.13 -22.09 -14.34
CA MET A 49 11.68 -22.25 -14.26
C MET A 49 10.97 -20.97 -13.80
N VAL A 50 11.55 -20.25 -12.84
CA VAL A 50 10.98 -18.98 -12.31
C VAL A 50 11.28 -17.81 -13.24
N ALA A 51 12.48 -17.78 -13.84
CA ALA A 51 12.92 -16.71 -14.72
C ALA A 51 12.21 -16.72 -16.07
N THR A 52 11.84 -17.89 -16.61
CA THR A 52 11.26 -17.97 -17.97
C THR A 52 9.98 -17.12 -18.11
N PRO A 53 8.96 -17.23 -17.23
CA PRO A 53 7.78 -16.36 -17.34
C PRO A 53 8.09 -14.88 -17.06
N ALA A 54 9.04 -14.59 -16.17
CA ALA A 54 9.47 -13.22 -15.88
C ALA A 54 10.17 -12.57 -17.09
N VAL A 55 11.02 -13.31 -17.81
CA VAL A 55 11.65 -12.85 -19.05
C VAL A 55 10.61 -12.58 -20.12
N VAL A 56 9.59 -13.44 -20.27
CA VAL A 56 8.47 -13.18 -21.19
C VAL A 56 7.78 -11.86 -20.86
N ALA A 57 7.53 -11.57 -19.58
CA ALA A 57 6.96 -10.30 -19.15
C ALA A 57 7.86 -9.10 -19.49
N VAL A 58 9.18 -9.20 -19.26
CA VAL A 58 10.14 -8.15 -19.65
C VAL A 58 10.11 -7.90 -21.16
N MET A 59 10.02 -8.96 -21.97
CA MET A 59 9.92 -8.84 -23.43
C MET A 59 8.62 -8.15 -23.86
N ILE A 60 7.49 -8.46 -23.22
CA ILE A 60 6.20 -7.78 -23.45
C ILE A 60 6.31 -6.29 -23.11
N THR A 61 6.89 -5.95 -21.96
CA THR A 61 7.11 -4.54 -21.57
C THR A 61 8.03 -3.81 -22.54
N GLY A 62 9.13 -4.44 -22.98
CA GLY A 62 10.04 -3.86 -23.96
C GLY A 62 9.36 -3.61 -25.32
N TYR A 63 8.55 -4.58 -25.80
CA TYR A 63 7.77 -4.42 -27.02
C TYR A 63 6.74 -3.30 -26.91
N TYR A 64 6.04 -3.23 -25.77
CA TYR A 64 5.12 -2.13 -25.47
C TYR A 64 5.82 -0.77 -25.50
N ASN A 65 6.97 -0.65 -24.85
CA ASN A 65 7.76 0.58 -24.82
C ASN A 65 8.25 0.97 -26.23
N TRP A 66 8.67 0.00 -27.04
CA TRP A 66 9.09 0.25 -28.41
C TRP A 66 7.93 0.79 -29.28
N ILE A 67 6.74 0.20 -29.20
CA ILE A 67 5.56 0.71 -29.92
C ILE A 67 5.19 2.12 -29.46
N ARG A 68 5.21 2.36 -28.14
CA ARG A 68 4.70 3.60 -27.55
C ARG A 68 5.68 4.77 -27.63
N PHE A 69 6.98 4.49 -27.48
CA PHE A 69 8.02 5.50 -27.32
C PHE A 69 9.15 5.40 -28.37
N GLY A 70 9.14 4.38 -29.23
CA GLY A 70 10.20 4.12 -30.20
C GLY A 70 11.48 3.54 -29.61
N ASN A 71 11.52 3.29 -28.29
CA ASN A 71 12.68 2.77 -27.57
C ASN A 71 12.25 1.79 -26.48
N VAL A 72 12.83 0.59 -26.47
CA VAL A 72 12.52 -0.49 -25.50
C VAL A 72 12.83 -0.11 -24.04
N PHE A 73 13.81 0.77 -23.81
CA PHE A 73 14.25 1.21 -22.48
C PHE A 73 13.55 2.47 -21.99
N ASP A 74 12.75 3.10 -22.86
CA ASP A 74 12.03 4.30 -22.51
C ASP A 74 10.72 3.92 -21.82
N THR A 75 10.67 4.12 -20.50
CA THR A 75 9.51 3.80 -19.67
C THR A 75 8.51 4.96 -19.59
N GLY A 76 8.79 6.09 -20.24
CA GLY A 76 8.05 7.34 -20.09
C GLY A 76 8.36 8.10 -18.79
N TYR A 77 8.92 7.44 -17.77
CA TYR A 77 9.30 8.10 -16.51
C TYR A 77 10.44 9.10 -16.67
N LEU A 78 11.40 8.85 -17.56
CA LEU A 78 12.50 9.81 -17.84
C LEU A 78 12.01 11.13 -18.46
N ARG A 79 10.74 11.19 -18.89
CA ARG A 79 10.09 12.43 -19.37
C ARG A 79 9.33 13.17 -18.28
N ASP A 80 9.16 12.56 -17.10
CA ASP A 80 8.52 13.18 -15.96
C ASP A 80 9.57 14.00 -15.19
N HIS A 81 9.32 15.30 -15.00
CA HIS A 81 10.19 16.18 -14.22
C HIS A 81 10.28 15.78 -12.74
N THR A 82 9.42 14.86 -12.28
CA THR A 82 9.44 14.29 -10.93
C THR A 82 10.21 12.97 -10.84
N ALA A 83 10.74 12.45 -11.95
CA ALA A 83 11.57 11.26 -11.93
C ALA A 83 13.03 11.62 -11.65
N GLY A 84 13.52 11.23 -10.48
CA GLY A 84 14.88 11.52 -10.06
C GLY A 84 15.35 10.59 -8.94
N PHE A 85 16.67 10.50 -8.79
CA PHE A 85 17.30 9.85 -7.64
C PHE A 85 17.84 10.93 -6.69
N SER A 86 17.70 10.69 -5.40
CA SER A 86 18.22 11.53 -4.32
C SER A 86 19.07 10.72 -3.35
N SER A 87 19.51 11.36 -2.26
CA SER A 87 20.23 10.68 -1.20
C SER A 87 19.39 9.56 -0.58
N VAL A 88 19.88 8.31 -0.70
CA VAL A 88 19.28 7.12 -0.06
C VAL A 88 19.13 7.32 1.44
N PHE A 89 20.09 8.04 2.07
CA PHE A 89 20.06 8.28 3.50
C PHE A 89 18.91 9.20 3.91
N GLU A 90 18.67 10.27 3.15
CA GLU A 90 17.54 11.17 3.39
C GLU A 90 16.21 10.43 3.21
N GLY A 91 16.05 9.71 2.10
CA GLY A 91 14.83 8.94 1.87
C GLY A 91 14.63 7.83 2.89
N ALA A 92 15.69 7.17 3.36
CA ALA A 92 15.60 6.17 4.42
C ALA A 92 15.17 6.82 5.75
N LEU A 93 15.78 7.92 6.17
CA LEU A 93 15.35 8.65 7.37
C LEU A 93 13.90 9.13 7.23
N GLY A 94 13.52 9.58 6.04
CA GLY A 94 12.16 9.96 5.69
C GLY A 94 11.17 8.80 5.88
N LEU A 95 11.42 7.67 5.24
CA LEU A 95 10.57 6.48 5.28
C LEU A 95 10.57 5.78 6.65
N LEU A 96 11.54 6.05 7.52
CA LEU A 96 11.57 5.52 8.88
C LEU A 96 10.88 6.44 9.89
N PHE A 97 11.11 7.76 9.81
CA PHE A 97 10.82 8.68 10.91
C PHE A 97 10.00 9.91 10.55
N SER A 98 9.86 10.25 9.26
CA SER A 98 9.15 11.47 8.89
C SER A 98 7.64 11.38 9.20
N PRO A 99 7.03 12.45 9.70
CA PRO A 99 5.57 12.53 9.90
C PRO A 99 4.74 12.25 8.64
N GLY A 100 5.22 12.72 7.49
CA GLY A 100 4.50 12.59 6.22
C GLY A 100 4.67 11.26 5.50
N GLY A 101 5.76 10.53 5.74
CA GLY A 101 6.13 9.36 4.93
C GLY A 101 6.68 8.15 5.69
N SER A 102 6.67 8.14 7.03
CA SER A 102 7.18 6.99 7.79
C SER A 102 6.34 5.72 7.58
N PHE A 103 6.95 4.64 7.13
CA PHE A 103 6.26 3.36 6.94
C PHE A 103 5.73 2.76 8.25
N PHE A 104 6.48 2.92 9.33
CA PHE A 104 6.13 2.40 10.65
C PHE A 104 5.13 3.28 11.39
N LEU A 105 5.10 4.59 11.11
CA LEU A 105 4.07 5.46 11.66
C LEU A 105 2.69 5.09 11.09
N TYR A 106 2.59 4.91 9.77
CA TYR A 106 1.33 4.58 9.09
C TYR A 106 0.95 3.10 9.24
N SER A 107 1.89 2.23 9.61
CA SER A 107 1.62 0.81 9.89
C SER A 107 2.48 0.29 11.06
N PRO A 108 2.13 0.64 12.32
CA PRO A 108 2.88 0.24 13.51
C PRO A 108 3.06 -1.27 13.69
N LEU A 109 2.15 -2.10 13.16
CA LEU A 109 2.25 -3.56 13.16
C LEU A 109 3.56 -4.05 12.52
N LEU A 110 4.09 -3.31 11.53
CA LEU A 110 5.29 -3.70 10.80
C LEU A 110 6.56 -3.66 11.65
N ILE A 111 6.55 -2.91 12.76
CA ILE A 111 7.64 -2.95 13.76
C ILE A 111 7.74 -4.36 14.35
N LEU A 112 6.60 -4.96 14.71
CA LEU A 112 6.54 -6.35 15.16
C LEU A 112 6.95 -7.29 14.02
N GLY A 113 6.59 -6.96 12.78
CA GLY A 113 6.96 -7.71 11.59
C GLY A 113 8.48 -7.87 11.44
N ILE A 114 9.26 -6.82 11.69
CA ILE A 114 10.73 -6.89 11.69
C ILE A 114 11.23 -7.85 12.78
N VAL A 115 10.69 -7.77 13.99
CA VAL A 115 11.11 -8.63 15.10
C VAL A 115 10.76 -10.10 14.80
N ALA A 116 9.56 -10.36 14.28
CA ALA A 116 9.14 -11.69 13.88
C ALA A 116 9.96 -12.22 12.70
N LEU A 117 10.35 -11.37 11.74
CA LEU A 117 11.26 -11.73 10.66
C LEU A 117 12.64 -12.14 11.21
N TYR A 118 13.18 -11.40 12.17
CA TYR A 118 14.43 -11.76 12.83
C TYR A 118 14.33 -13.12 13.54
N GLU A 119 13.27 -13.37 14.30
CA GLU A 119 13.03 -14.68 14.91
C GLU A 119 12.88 -15.79 13.86
N LEU A 120 12.20 -15.52 12.73
CA LEU A 120 12.05 -16.46 11.64
C LEU A 120 13.42 -16.83 11.04
N THR A 121 14.31 -15.87 10.82
CA THR A 121 15.65 -16.13 10.25
C THR A 121 16.50 -17.08 11.10
N ARG A 122 16.25 -17.15 12.41
CA ARG A 122 16.92 -18.09 13.31
C ARG A 122 16.41 -19.53 13.18
N HIS A 123 15.19 -19.71 12.70
CA HIS A 123 14.56 -21.03 12.51
C HIS A 123 14.66 -21.51 11.07
N ASP A 124 14.40 -20.61 10.12
CA ASP A 124 14.50 -20.83 8.68
C ASP A 124 15.27 -19.65 8.06
N ARG A 125 16.58 -19.85 7.96
CA ARG A 125 17.50 -18.83 7.45
C ARG A 125 17.21 -18.49 6.00
N ASN A 126 16.84 -19.47 5.18
CA ASN A 126 16.62 -19.29 3.75
C ASN A 126 15.36 -18.45 3.52
N LEU A 127 14.25 -18.78 4.18
CA LEU A 127 13.01 -17.98 4.10
C LEU A 127 13.22 -16.57 4.67
N GLY A 128 14.00 -16.45 5.75
CA GLY A 128 14.40 -15.16 6.31
C GLY A 128 15.16 -14.28 5.32
N ILE A 129 16.11 -14.86 4.57
CA ILE A 129 16.86 -14.18 3.51
C ILE A 129 15.94 -13.75 2.37
N LEU A 130 14.97 -14.58 1.98
CA LEU A 130 13.99 -14.23 0.95
C LEU A 130 13.17 -13.00 1.36
N LEU A 131 12.46 -13.07 2.49
CA LEU A 131 11.54 -12.01 2.93
C LEU A 131 12.30 -10.72 3.29
N GLY A 132 13.43 -10.86 4.01
CA GLY A 132 14.28 -9.74 4.38
C GLY A 132 14.97 -9.11 3.16
N GLY A 133 15.45 -9.93 2.23
CA GLY A 133 16.08 -9.47 1.00
C GLY A 133 15.11 -8.71 0.09
N VAL A 134 13.89 -9.23 -0.12
CA VAL A 134 12.84 -8.52 -0.88
C VAL A 134 12.52 -7.18 -0.21
N SER A 135 12.32 -7.19 1.11
CA SER A 135 11.99 -5.98 1.88
C SER A 135 13.10 -4.94 1.80
N LEU A 136 14.36 -5.36 1.99
CA LEU A 136 15.51 -4.47 1.97
C LEU A 136 15.76 -3.86 0.59
N VAL A 137 15.75 -4.68 -0.48
CA VAL A 137 16.01 -4.21 -1.84
C VAL A 137 14.97 -3.17 -2.27
N MET A 138 13.69 -3.44 -2.05
CA MET A 138 12.62 -2.50 -2.36
C MET A 138 12.69 -1.25 -1.49
N PHE A 139 12.95 -1.39 -0.19
CA PHE A 139 13.09 -0.24 0.71
C PHE A 139 14.23 0.68 0.26
N CYS A 140 15.41 0.12 -0.03
CA CYS A 140 16.55 0.90 -0.53
C CYS A 140 16.27 1.55 -1.89
N PHE A 141 15.55 0.86 -2.79
CA PHE A 141 15.15 1.43 -4.07
C PHE A 141 14.20 2.62 -3.89
N TYR A 142 13.14 2.50 -3.09
CA TYR A 142 12.22 3.64 -2.91
C TYR A 142 12.84 4.77 -2.08
N ALA A 143 13.73 4.45 -1.14
CA ALA A 143 14.51 5.44 -0.40
C ALA A 143 15.47 6.23 -1.30
N SER A 144 15.88 5.68 -2.45
CA SER A 144 16.75 6.38 -3.40
C SER A 144 16.01 7.34 -4.32
N LEU A 145 14.68 7.31 -4.36
CA LEU A 145 13.88 8.19 -5.22
C LEU A 145 13.78 9.59 -4.62
N GLU A 146 13.86 10.61 -5.47
CA GLU A 146 13.63 12.02 -5.08
C GLU A 146 12.25 12.22 -4.43
N HIS A 147 11.27 11.44 -4.88
CA HIS A 147 9.89 11.40 -4.42
C HIS A 147 9.60 10.19 -3.54
N TRP A 148 10.51 9.81 -2.66
CA TRP A 148 10.35 8.66 -1.75
C TRP A 148 9.04 8.69 -0.93
N ASP A 149 8.53 9.88 -0.61
CA ASP A 149 7.27 10.12 0.12
C ASP A 149 6.00 9.87 -0.71
N ALA A 150 6.15 9.71 -2.02
CA ALA A 150 5.08 9.46 -2.97
C ALA A 150 4.04 10.62 -3.11
N ASP A 151 4.45 11.82 -2.71
CA ASP A 151 3.77 13.11 -2.90
C ASP A 151 2.32 13.14 -2.35
N ARG A 152 1.30 13.19 -3.21
CA ARG A 152 -0.12 13.30 -2.81
C ARG A 152 -0.71 11.96 -2.34
N SER A 153 -0.13 11.35 -1.31
CA SER A 153 -0.66 10.12 -0.70
C SER A 153 -0.70 10.15 0.82
N TYR A 154 -1.64 9.39 1.38
CA TYR A 154 -1.68 9.08 2.80
C TYR A 154 -0.64 7.99 3.11
N GLY A 155 0.50 8.39 3.67
CA GLY A 155 1.65 7.53 3.91
C GLY A 155 2.44 7.14 2.64
N PRO A 156 3.49 6.30 2.79
CA PRO A 156 4.42 5.99 1.72
C PRO A 156 3.90 4.86 0.81
N ARG A 157 2.95 5.17 -0.09
CA ARG A 157 2.26 4.17 -0.95
C ARG A 157 3.19 3.26 -1.75
N TYR A 158 4.42 3.69 -2.04
CA TYR A 158 5.40 2.88 -2.76
C TYR A 158 5.83 1.63 -1.98
N LEU A 159 5.86 1.70 -0.64
CA LEU A 159 6.22 0.58 0.23
C LEU A 159 5.03 -0.35 0.53
N LEU A 160 3.82 -0.04 0.05
CA LEU A 160 2.64 -0.89 0.29
C LEU A 160 2.85 -2.36 -0.10
N PRO A 161 3.52 -2.71 -1.23
CA PRO A 161 3.82 -4.11 -1.56
C PRO A 161 4.74 -4.82 -0.57
N LEU A 162 5.46 -4.09 0.30
CA LEU A 162 6.31 -4.68 1.34
C LEU A 162 5.56 -5.04 2.61
N ALA A 163 4.41 -4.43 2.88
CA ALA A 163 3.66 -4.70 4.09
C ALA A 163 3.33 -6.20 4.25
N PRO A 164 2.87 -6.93 3.21
CA PRO A 164 2.65 -8.38 3.33
C PRO A 164 3.93 -9.17 3.65
N MET A 165 5.09 -8.77 3.13
CA MET A 165 6.37 -9.46 3.36
C MET A 165 6.80 -9.38 4.83
N LEU A 166 6.58 -8.24 5.47
CA LEU A 166 6.85 -8.04 6.89
C LEU A 166 5.74 -8.57 7.81
N CYS A 167 4.50 -8.67 7.31
CA CYS A 167 3.41 -9.29 8.05
C CYS A 167 3.47 -10.83 8.07
N LEU A 168 4.03 -11.47 7.03
CA LEU A 168 4.03 -12.93 6.91
C LEU A 168 4.69 -13.65 8.11
N PRO A 169 5.85 -13.20 8.65
CA PRO A 169 6.44 -13.80 9.84
C PRO A 169 5.54 -13.74 11.10
N LEU A 170 4.63 -12.75 11.18
CA LEU A 170 3.73 -12.58 12.32
C LEU A 170 2.68 -13.70 12.44
N VAL A 171 2.48 -14.50 11.38
CA VAL A 171 1.57 -15.66 11.43
C VAL A 171 1.93 -16.60 12.58
N ARG A 172 3.23 -16.81 12.85
CA ARG A 172 3.68 -17.66 13.97
C ARG A 172 3.27 -17.09 15.33
N TRP A 173 3.32 -15.78 15.49
CA TRP A 173 2.91 -15.10 16.73
C TRP A 173 1.39 -15.07 16.88
N PHE A 174 0.66 -14.93 15.76
CA PHE A 174 -0.79 -14.93 15.76
C PHE A 174 -1.37 -16.32 16.11
N ALA A 175 -0.67 -17.39 15.72
CA ALA A 175 -1.04 -18.78 16.00
C ALA A 175 -0.75 -19.24 17.45
N CYS A 176 -0.06 -18.44 18.27
CA CYS A 176 0.16 -18.75 19.68
C CYS A 176 -1.17 -18.79 20.48
N SER A 177 -1.11 -19.30 21.71
CA SER A 177 -2.29 -19.38 22.59
C SER A 177 -2.87 -17.98 22.89
N THR A 178 -4.14 -17.90 23.29
CA THR A 178 -4.83 -16.62 23.57
C THR A 178 -4.20 -15.83 24.73
N GLY A 179 -3.52 -16.52 25.65
CA GLY A 179 -2.77 -15.92 26.75
C GLY A 179 -1.40 -15.38 26.38
N ASP A 180 -0.87 -15.74 25.20
CA ASP A 180 0.50 -15.42 24.80
C ASP A 180 0.67 -13.91 24.53
N VAL A 181 1.74 -13.34 25.09
CA VAL A 181 2.09 -11.92 24.95
C VAL A 181 2.33 -11.55 23.49
N ARG A 182 2.93 -12.44 22.69
CA ARG A 182 3.18 -12.20 21.25
C ARG A 182 1.88 -12.06 20.48
N ARG A 183 0.91 -12.95 20.72
CA ARG A 183 -0.41 -12.86 20.09
C ARG A 183 -1.13 -11.58 20.48
N ARG A 184 -1.08 -11.20 21.76
CA ARG A 184 -1.64 -9.93 22.25
C ARG A 184 -0.97 -8.73 21.58
N ALA A 185 0.35 -8.73 21.45
CA ALA A 185 1.10 -7.68 20.77
C ALA A 185 0.67 -7.55 19.30
N VAL A 186 0.50 -8.66 18.57
CA VAL A 186 -0.01 -8.63 17.18
C VAL A 186 -1.40 -8.03 17.11
N ILE A 187 -2.32 -8.43 18.01
CA ILE A 187 -3.70 -7.90 18.02
C ILE A 187 -3.70 -6.40 18.32
N ILE A 188 -2.92 -5.95 19.30
CA ILE A 188 -2.80 -4.52 19.66
C ILE A 188 -2.17 -3.74 18.49
N GLY A 189 -1.10 -4.26 17.89
CA GLY A 189 -0.44 -3.64 16.74
C GLY A 189 -1.35 -3.54 15.52
N LEU A 190 -2.17 -4.57 15.27
CA LEU A 190 -3.18 -4.57 14.21
C LEU A 190 -4.27 -3.52 14.48
N ALA A 191 -4.80 -3.48 15.70
CA ALA A 191 -5.80 -2.49 16.09
C ALA A 191 -5.25 -1.06 15.97
N LEU A 192 -4.03 -0.82 16.43
CA LEU A 192 -3.37 0.49 16.30
C LEU A 192 -3.15 0.88 14.83
N SER A 193 -2.67 -0.06 14.00
CA SER A 193 -2.48 0.19 12.57
C SER A 193 -3.80 0.48 11.87
N PHE A 194 -4.87 -0.24 12.22
CA PHE A 194 -6.20 0.05 11.70
C PHE A 194 -6.66 1.46 12.08
N MET A 195 -6.47 1.87 13.33
CA MET A 195 -6.83 3.23 13.78
C MET A 195 -6.04 4.32 13.06
N VAL A 196 -4.75 4.07 12.80
CA VAL A 196 -3.92 5.00 12.03
C VAL A 196 -4.36 5.09 10.57
N GLN A 197 -4.83 4.00 9.96
CA GLN A 197 -5.29 4.00 8.58
C GLN A 197 -6.70 4.59 8.41
N LEU A 198 -7.50 4.63 9.47
CA LEU A 198 -8.91 5.03 9.41
C LEU A 198 -9.11 6.44 8.82
N PRO A 199 -8.38 7.51 9.22
CA PRO A 199 -8.50 8.83 8.58
C PRO A 199 -8.16 8.83 7.09
N GLY A 200 -7.18 8.01 6.67
CA GLY A 200 -6.80 7.87 5.27
C GLY A 200 -7.86 7.19 4.40
N VAL A 201 -8.68 6.31 5.00
CA VAL A 201 -9.82 5.65 4.34
C VAL A 201 -11.07 6.54 4.34
N LEU A 202 -11.27 7.34 5.38
CA LEU A 202 -12.47 8.16 5.54
C LEU A 202 -12.47 9.39 4.63
N VAL A 203 -11.31 10.00 4.36
CA VAL A 203 -11.21 11.22 3.56
C VAL A 203 -10.03 11.16 2.59
N ASP A 204 -10.23 11.69 1.38
CA ASP A 204 -9.21 11.72 0.33
C ASP A 204 -8.15 12.79 0.65
N PHE A 205 -6.92 12.35 0.95
CA PHE A 205 -5.80 13.25 1.23
C PHE A 205 -5.50 14.19 0.05
N SER A 206 -5.71 13.76 -1.20
CA SER A 206 -5.42 14.58 -2.37
C SER A 206 -6.30 15.85 -2.40
N LYS A 207 -7.52 15.76 -1.86
CA LYS A 207 -8.47 16.88 -1.71
C LYS A 207 -8.20 17.70 -0.45
N VAL A 208 -8.00 17.03 0.68
CA VAL A 208 -7.78 17.68 1.98
C VAL A 208 -6.43 18.40 2.05
N GLY A 209 -5.40 17.85 1.43
CA GLY A 209 -4.04 18.41 1.49
C GLY A 209 -3.79 19.63 0.60
N ASN A 210 -4.78 20.07 -0.18
CA ASN A 210 -4.65 21.19 -1.13
C ASN A 210 -5.91 22.08 -1.14
N THR A 211 -6.50 22.37 0.03
CA THR A 211 -7.62 23.33 0.11
C THR A 211 -7.12 24.78 0.05
N PRO A 212 -7.99 25.75 -0.32
CA PRO A 212 -7.62 27.18 -0.33
C PRO A 212 -7.09 27.67 1.03
N GLU A 213 -7.59 27.13 2.14
CA GLU A 213 -7.17 27.53 3.49
C GLU A 213 -5.78 27.03 3.86
N ILE A 214 -5.42 25.83 3.38
CA ILE A 214 -4.10 25.22 3.64
C ILE A 214 -3.05 25.79 2.66
N GLY A 215 -3.48 26.15 1.45
CA GLY A 215 -2.62 26.63 0.39
C GLY A 215 -1.64 25.58 -0.14
N TYR A 216 -0.73 26.00 -1.00
CA TYR A 216 0.34 25.12 -1.50
C TYR A 216 1.45 25.00 -0.46
N GLN A 217 1.68 23.78 0.03
CA GLN A 217 2.77 23.46 0.95
C GLN A 217 3.94 22.81 0.20
N THR A 218 5.16 23.19 0.55
CA THR A 218 6.37 22.57 0.00
C THR A 218 6.47 21.10 0.45
N ARG A 219 7.21 20.28 -0.32
CA ARG A 219 7.40 18.87 0.01
C ARG A 219 8.07 18.69 1.36
N GLU A 220 9.12 19.49 1.64
CA GLU A 220 9.83 19.42 2.92
C GLU A 220 8.91 19.69 4.11
N VAL A 221 8.00 20.67 3.99
CA VAL A 221 7.01 20.97 5.03
C VAL A 221 6.06 19.78 5.23
N ARG A 222 5.53 19.19 4.16
CA ARG A 222 4.65 18.01 4.25
C ARG A 222 5.35 16.77 4.81
N ARG A 223 6.64 16.60 4.49
CA ARG A 223 7.47 15.48 4.96
C ARG A 223 7.73 15.60 6.46
N TRP A 224 8.19 16.76 6.92
CA TRP A 224 8.82 16.89 8.24
C TRP A 224 7.99 17.64 9.29
N GLN A 225 6.99 18.44 8.90
CA GLN A 225 6.16 19.18 9.87
C GLN A 225 4.87 18.42 10.17
N TRP A 226 4.69 18.06 11.45
CA TRP A 226 3.49 17.37 11.92
C TRP A 226 2.17 18.03 11.50
N PRO A 227 1.96 19.36 11.64
CA PRO A 227 0.69 19.98 11.27
C PRO A 227 0.33 19.86 9.78
N SER A 228 1.35 19.69 8.93
CA SER A 228 1.21 19.59 7.47
C SER A 228 1.34 18.15 6.96
N SER A 229 1.53 17.18 7.86
CA SER A 229 1.60 15.76 7.52
C SER A 229 0.24 15.23 7.07
N SER A 230 0.24 14.23 6.19
CA SER A 230 -1.01 13.61 5.72
C SER A 230 -1.80 12.97 6.86
N PHE A 231 -1.13 12.39 7.86
CA PHE A 231 -1.77 11.92 9.10
C PHE A 231 -2.56 13.03 9.80
N ALA A 232 -1.92 14.14 10.18
CA ALA A 232 -2.57 15.20 10.95
C ALA A 232 -3.70 15.87 10.17
N LEU A 233 -3.49 16.12 8.88
CA LEU A 233 -4.48 16.74 8.00
C LEU A 233 -5.72 15.86 7.84
N ASN A 234 -5.56 14.57 7.59
CA ASN A 234 -6.70 13.65 7.48
C ASN A 234 -7.39 13.43 8.81
N VAL A 235 -6.67 13.35 9.95
CA VAL A 235 -7.31 13.25 11.27
C VAL A 235 -8.20 14.46 11.53
N LYS A 236 -7.68 15.67 11.28
CA LYS A 236 -8.44 16.91 11.42
C LYS A 236 -9.62 16.98 10.46
N ALA A 237 -9.44 16.57 9.21
CA ALA A 237 -10.52 16.58 8.24
C ALA A 237 -11.58 15.53 8.56
N ALA A 238 -11.19 14.32 8.96
CA ALA A 238 -12.12 13.25 9.34
C ALA A 238 -12.95 13.63 10.57
N SER A 239 -12.38 14.30 11.57
CA SER A 239 -13.12 14.72 12.77
C SER A 239 -14.22 15.75 12.46
N VAL A 240 -14.07 16.50 11.37
CA VAL A 240 -15.09 17.44 10.87
C VAL A 240 -16.04 16.76 9.87
N ALA A 241 -15.51 16.00 8.93
CA ALA A 241 -16.27 15.40 7.83
C ALA A 241 -17.23 14.31 8.32
N VAL A 242 -16.81 13.44 9.26
CA VAL A 242 -17.66 12.35 9.77
C VAL A 242 -18.98 12.85 10.36
N PRO A 243 -18.99 13.77 11.36
CA PRO A 243 -20.25 14.26 11.92
C PRO A 243 -21.06 15.07 10.90
N ALA A 244 -20.42 15.85 10.04
CA ALA A 244 -21.11 16.61 9.00
C ALA A 244 -21.83 15.70 8.00
N ASN A 245 -21.13 14.69 7.46
CA ASN A 245 -21.70 13.73 6.51
C ASN A 245 -22.84 12.92 7.14
N PHE A 246 -22.74 12.55 8.41
CA PHE A 246 -23.84 11.91 9.11
C PHE A 246 -25.10 12.78 9.15
N ARG A 247 -24.95 14.09 9.43
CA ARG A 247 -26.07 15.04 9.45
C ARG A 247 -26.68 15.26 8.07
N PHE A 248 -25.86 15.30 7.02
CA PHE A 248 -26.35 15.36 5.63
C PHE A 248 -27.12 14.09 5.25
N LEU A 249 -26.56 12.91 5.52
CA LEU A 249 -27.16 11.62 5.15
C LEU A 249 -28.46 11.31 5.91
N THR A 250 -28.62 11.85 7.12
CA THR A 250 -29.84 11.71 7.93
C THR A 250 -30.87 12.80 7.66
N GLY A 251 -30.54 13.79 6.81
CA GLY A 251 -31.42 14.91 6.49
C GLY A 251 -31.60 15.93 7.62
N ILE A 252 -30.73 15.90 8.64
CA ILE A 252 -30.71 16.92 9.71
C ILE A 252 -30.27 18.27 9.12
N ASP A 253 -29.23 18.25 8.30
CA ASP A 253 -28.74 19.43 7.60
C ASP A 253 -28.95 19.27 6.08
N PRO A 254 -29.21 20.38 5.35
CA PRO A 254 -29.28 20.33 3.89
C PRO A 254 -27.91 19.99 3.29
N SER A 255 -27.92 19.28 2.16
CA SER A 255 -26.68 19.01 1.42
C SER A 255 -26.06 20.30 0.88
N PRO A 256 -24.72 20.43 0.88
CA PRO A 256 -24.06 21.59 0.31
C PRO A 256 -24.43 21.80 -1.16
N PRO A 257 -24.53 23.05 -1.63
CA PRO A 257 -24.79 23.35 -3.03
C PRO A 257 -23.65 22.83 -3.92
N ARG A 258 -23.99 22.53 -5.18
CA ARG A 258 -23.07 21.94 -6.16
C ARG A 258 -22.99 22.82 -7.37
N GLU A 259 -21.79 22.97 -7.89
CA GLU A 259 -21.56 23.68 -9.13
C GLU A 259 -21.61 22.69 -10.31
N PRO A 260 -22.27 23.05 -11.43
CA PRO A 260 -22.27 22.20 -12.61
C PRO A 260 -20.84 22.03 -13.13
N ALA A 261 -20.56 20.88 -13.73
CA ALA A 261 -19.29 20.64 -14.41
C ALA A 261 -19.11 21.65 -15.56
N VAL A 262 -18.00 22.40 -15.54
CA VAL A 262 -17.66 23.37 -16.59
C VAL A 262 -16.43 22.90 -17.37
N GLY A 263 -16.48 22.99 -18.70
CA GLY A 263 -15.37 22.64 -19.59
C GLY A 263 -14.96 21.17 -19.45
N LEU A 264 -13.66 20.92 -19.26
CA LEU A 264 -13.12 19.57 -19.06
C LEU A 264 -13.38 19.00 -17.65
N ALA A 265 -13.97 19.78 -16.74
CA ALA A 265 -14.39 19.35 -15.41
C ALA A 265 -13.30 18.66 -14.56
N ARG A 266 -12.02 19.00 -14.78
CA ARG A 266 -10.87 18.37 -14.09
C ARG A 266 -10.93 18.54 -12.57
N ASP A 267 -11.50 19.64 -12.11
CA ASP A 267 -11.62 19.96 -10.68
C ASP A 267 -13.02 19.67 -10.12
N TYR A 268 -13.91 19.03 -10.90
CA TYR A 268 -15.28 18.76 -10.47
C TYR A 268 -15.34 17.96 -9.16
N SER A 269 -14.42 17.01 -8.96
CA SER A 269 -14.35 16.21 -7.73
C SER A 269 -13.88 16.98 -6.51
N SER A 270 -13.22 18.14 -6.69
CA SER A 270 -12.69 18.96 -5.60
C SER A 270 -13.78 19.64 -4.78
N GLN A 271 -14.95 19.90 -5.38
CA GLN A 271 -16.11 20.45 -4.68
C GLN A 271 -16.67 19.50 -3.61
N PHE A 272 -16.29 18.22 -3.64
CA PHE A 272 -16.67 17.22 -2.64
C PHE A 272 -15.56 16.97 -1.62
N SER A 273 -14.66 17.93 -1.38
CA SER A 273 -13.60 17.83 -0.36
C SER A 273 -14.13 17.63 1.07
N TYR A 274 -15.38 18.04 1.32
CA TYR A 274 -16.09 17.80 2.59
C TYR A 274 -16.68 16.38 2.71
N SER A 275 -16.76 15.62 1.61
CA SER A 275 -17.39 14.30 1.58
C SER A 275 -16.49 13.25 2.21
N LEU A 276 -17.10 12.24 2.83
CA LEU A 276 -16.39 10.98 3.09
C LEU A 276 -16.03 10.31 1.75
N ASP A 277 -14.87 9.66 1.69
CA ASP A 277 -14.33 9.08 0.45
C ASP A 277 -14.90 7.68 0.16
N PHE A 278 -16.23 7.61 0.14
CA PHE A 278 -16.95 6.39 -0.18
C PHE A 278 -17.82 6.61 -1.41
N TRP A 279 -17.74 5.69 -2.38
CA TRP A 279 -18.49 5.80 -3.64
C TRP A 279 -20.00 5.95 -3.43
N TRP A 280 -20.59 5.30 -2.43
CA TRP A 280 -22.02 5.41 -2.11
C TRP A 280 -22.40 6.75 -1.46
N VAL A 281 -21.46 7.42 -0.79
CA VAL A 281 -21.67 8.78 -0.24
C VAL A 281 -21.62 9.80 -1.37
N TYR A 282 -20.72 9.65 -2.35
CA TYR A 282 -20.74 10.47 -3.55
C TYR A 282 -22.05 10.34 -4.32
N LEU A 283 -22.66 9.15 -4.43
CA LEU A 283 -23.97 9.00 -5.08
C LEU A 283 -25.08 9.81 -4.40
N PHE A 284 -25.03 9.94 -3.07
CA PHE A 284 -25.94 10.81 -2.33
C PHE A 284 -25.70 12.28 -2.68
N PHE A 285 -24.45 12.74 -2.64
CA PHE A 285 -24.08 14.10 -3.07
C PHE A 285 -24.20 14.32 -4.58
N LEU A 286 -24.48 13.30 -5.39
CA LEU A 286 -24.85 13.43 -6.80
C LEU A 286 -26.37 13.36 -7.01
N THR A 287 -27.15 13.30 -5.93
CA THR A 287 -28.62 13.15 -5.94
C THR A 287 -29.11 11.92 -6.70
N THR A 288 -28.24 10.92 -6.85
CA THR A 288 -28.57 9.64 -7.50
C THR A 288 -29.31 8.72 -6.53
N VAL A 289 -29.00 8.81 -5.23
CA VAL A 289 -29.63 7.98 -4.19
C VAL A 289 -30.01 8.81 -2.98
N SER A 290 -30.97 8.32 -2.19
CA SER A 290 -31.32 8.92 -0.90
C SER A 290 -30.23 8.70 0.14
N GLY A 291 -30.21 9.53 1.19
CA GLY A 291 -29.29 9.36 2.32
C GLY A 291 -29.48 8.01 3.02
N THR A 292 -30.72 7.55 3.19
CA THR A 292 -31.04 6.22 3.71
C THR A 292 -30.45 5.10 2.86
N THR A 293 -30.59 5.18 1.53
CA THR A 293 -30.00 4.20 0.61
C THR A 293 -28.47 4.17 0.73
N SER A 294 -27.84 5.33 0.81
CA SER A 294 -26.39 5.44 0.99
C SER A 294 -25.92 4.80 2.30
N LEU A 295 -26.64 5.03 3.41
CA LEU A 295 -26.36 4.40 4.70
C LEU A 295 -26.52 2.87 4.65
N LEU A 296 -27.58 2.36 4.00
CA LEU A 296 -27.79 0.93 3.83
C LEU A 296 -26.67 0.27 3.02
N LEU A 297 -26.21 0.92 1.94
CA LEU A 297 -25.05 0.46 1.16
C LEU A 297 -23.77 0.41 1.99
N GLY A 298 -23.54 1.40 2.84
CA GLY A 298 -22.42 1.41 3.78
C GLY A 298 -22.48 0.24 4.77
N ILE A 299 -23.63 0.03 5.42
CA ILE A 299 -23.85 -1.09 6.36
C ILE A 299 -23.67 -2.43 5.65
N ALA A 300 -24.23 -2.60 4.45
CA ALA A 300 -24.09 -3.83 3.66
C ALA A 300 -22.62 -4.10 3.29
N SER A 301 -21.87 -3.07 2.91
CA SER A 301 -20.44 -3.20 2.55
C SER A 301 -19.60 -3.63 3.76
N LEU A 302 -19.77 -2.99 4.91
CA LEU A 302 -19.08 -3.34 6.16
C LEU A 302 -19.51 -4.71 6.69
N GLY A 303 -20.80 -5.02 6.62
CA GLY A 303 -21.34 -6.33 7.01
C GLY A 303 -20.81 -7.47 6.15
N SER A 304 -20.70 -7.26 4.83
CA SER A 304 -20.14 -8.24 3.90
C SER A 304 -18.66 -8.52 4.20
N ALA A 305 -17.88 -7.47 4.50
CA ALA A 305 -16.48 -7.62 4.90
C ALA A 305 -16.36 -8.42 6.22
N GLY A 306 -17.18 -8.12 7.22
CA GLY A 306 -17.24 -8.87 8.48
C GLY A 306 -17.63 -10.34 8.28
N ALA A 307 -18.63 -10.61 7.46
CA ALA A 307 -19.05 -11.97 7.12
C ALA A 307 -17.95 -12.76 6.41
N LEU A 308 -17.25 -12.14 5.45
CA LEU A 308 -16.11 -12.75 4.76
C LEU A 308 -14.99 -13.12 5.73
N LEU A 309 -14.65 -12.23 6.66
CA LEU A 309 -13.63 -12.50 7.69
C LEU A 309 -14.03 -13.67 8.59
N LEU A 310 -15.31 -13.79 8.97
CA LEU A 310 -15.81 -14.92 9.75
C LEU A 310 -15.76 -16.23 8.96
N LEU A 311 -16.11 -16.20 7.67
CA LEU A 311 -16.02 -17.37 6.79
C LEU A 311 -14.57 -17.82 6.60
N LEU A 312 -13.64 -16.90 6.34
CA LEU A 312 -12.21 -17.19 6.24
C LEU A 312 -11.67 -17.80 7.53
N ARG A 313 -12.05 -17.25 8.69
CA ARG A 313 -11.68 -17.82 10.00
C ARG A 313 -12.17 -19.27 10.16
N ARG A 314 -13.41 -19.57 9.76
CA ARG A 314 -13.96 -20.94 9.83
C ARG A 314 -13.24 -21.89 8.88
N ALA A 315 -12.97 -21.45 7.65
CA ALA A 315 -12.26 -22.26 6.66
C ALA A 315 -10.84 -22.63 7.14
N VAL A 316 -10.13 -21.69 7.77
CA VAL A 316 -8.80 -21.94 8.34
C VAL A 316 -8.86 -22.93 9.52
N ILE A 317 -9.85 -22.82 10.41
CA ILE A 317 -10.02 -23.76 11.54
C ILE A 317 -10.32 -25.19 11.06
N HIS A 318 -10.95 -25.36 9.89
CA HIS A 318 -11.25 -26.69 9.33
C HIS A 318 -10.10 -27.31 8.52
N LEU A 319 -9.00 -26.58 8.31
CA LEU A 319 -7.80 -27.07 7.63
C LEU A 319 -6.72 -27.58 8.61
N ASP A 320 -6.91 -27.35 9.91
CA ASP A 320 -6.14 -27.95 11.02
C ASP A 320 -6.85 -29.22 11.55
#